data_AF-A0A7L1WV57-F1
#
_entry.id   AF-A0A7L1WV57-F1
#
_cell.length_a   1.000
_cell.length_b   1.000
_cell.length_c   1.000
_cell.angle_alpha   90.00
_cell.angle_beta   90.00
_cell.angle_gamma   90.00
#
_symmetry.space_group_name_H-M   'P 1'
#
loop_
_entity.id
_entity.type
_entity.pdbx_description
1 polymer ?
#
loop_
_entity_poly.entity_id
_entity_poly.type
_entity_poly.pdbx_seq_one_letter_code
_entity_poly.pdbx_strand_id
1 'polypeptide(L)'
;QTDCFNYVRFLQSYNSSHLYACGTYAFQPKCTYIELSGFTLDPVAFEDGKGKCPYDPTKGHTGLIVDGELYSATFNNFLGTEPVILRNLGPHYSMKTEYLTSWLNEPHFVASAFVPESAGSGSGDDDKVYFFFSERAVEYDCYAEQVVARVARVCKGDMGGTQTVPTVTQCPCPHTGGHGWHTDSADGDTVSLSPHRGTWVARRQGDVDVSAICRYHILEVKKAFEGPYKEYREQAQKWGRYSGEVPSPRPGA
;
A
#
# COMPACT_ATOMS: atom_id res chain seq x y z
N GLN A 1 13.52 -24.23 12.35
CA GLN A 1 13.87 -23.44 13.53
C GLN A 1 14.70 -22.25 13.06
N THR A 2 14.06 -21.28 12.41
CA THR A 2 14.72 -20.15 11.74
C THR A 2 14.08 -18.81 12.06
N ASP A 3 12.96 -18.74 12.78
CA ASP A 3 12.12 -17.53 12.67
C ASP A 3 12.39 -16.47 13.76
N CYS A 4 13.19 -16.82 14.79
CA CYS A 4 13.55 -15.91 15.88
C CYS A 4 14.81 -15.06 15.60
N PHE A 5 15.05 -14.67 14.35
CA PHE A 5 16.11 -13.74 13.99
C PHE A 5 15.54 -12.35 13.68
N ASN A 6 16.44 -11.36 13.62
CA ASN A 6 16.11 -10.06 13.07
C ASN A 6 16.35 -10.06 11.57
N TYR A 7 15.27 -10.08 10.79
CA TYR A 7 15.33 -9.93 9.34
C TYR A 7 15.09 -8.46 9.00
N VAL A 8 16.09 -7.79 8.41
CA VAL A 8 15.93 -6.42 7.93
C VAL A 8 14.98 -6.45 6.72
N ARG A 9 13.86 -5.72 6.82
CA ARG A 9 12.81 -5.67 5.79
C ARG A 9 12.69 -4.30 5.13
N PHE A 10 13.18 -3.26 5.80
CA PHE A 10 13.20 -1.90 5.27
C PHE A 10 14.58 -1.28 5.48
N LEU A 11 15.12 -0.67 4.44
CA LEU A 11 16.35 0.10 4.49
C LEU A 11 16.31 1.18 3.41
N GLN A 12 16.29 2.45 3.81
CA GLN A 12 16.29 3.58 2.86
C GLN A 12 17.02 4.78 3.46
N SER A 13 17.54 5.67 2.60
CA SER A 13 18.06 6.97 3.03
C SER A 13 16.95 7.78 3.70
N TYR A 14 17.21 8.27 4.91
CA TYR A 14 16.31 9.18 5.62
C TYR A 14 16.67 10.63 5.35
N ASN A 15 17.97 10.95 5.48
CA ASN A 15 18.54 12.25 5.15
C ASN A 15 19.96 12.06 4.60
N SER A 16 20.74 13.14 4.46
CA SER A 16 22.10 13.08 3.92
C SER A 16 23.12 12.38 4.82
N SER A 17 22.81 12.16 6.10
CA SER A 17 23.72 11.57 7.09
C SER A 17 23.24 10.24 7.66
N HIS A 18 21.97 9.88 7.52
CA HIS A 18 21.37 8.69 8.13
C HIS A 18 20.53 7.87 7.15
N LEU A 19 20.63 6.54 7.28
CA LEU A 19 19.65 5.59 6.78
C LEU A 19 18.60 5.32 7.86
N TYR A 20 17.38 5.01 7.46
CA TYR A 20 16.36 4.41 8.32
C TYR A 20 16.25 2.92 8.02
N ALA A 21 16.31 2.09 9.06
CA ALA A 21 16.25 0.65 8.95
C ALA A 21 15.17 0.08 9.87
N CYS A 22 14.41 -0.90 9.38
CA CYS A 22 13.50 -1.68 10.20
C CYS A 22 13.68 -3.18 9.96
N GLY A 23 13.51 -3.97 11.01
CA GLY A 23 13.55 -5.42 10.93
C GLY A 23 12.56 -6.09 11.86
N THR A 24 12.30 -7.38 11.61
CA THR A 24 11.33 -8.20 12.35
C THR A 24 11.67 -8.35 13.82
N TYR A 25 12.96 -8.27 14.16
CA TYR A 25 13.51 -8.37 15.51
C TYR A 25 12.84 -9.49 16.33
N ALA A 26 12.88 -10.73 15.80
CA ALA A 26 12.26 -11.92 16.38
C ALA A 26 10.76 -11.74 16.71
N PHE A 27 9.98 -11.35 15.68
CA PHE A 27 8.55 -11.05 15.80
C PHE A 27 8.21 -9.92 16.80
N GLN A 28 9.10 -8.95 16.96
CA GLN A 28 8.83 -7.73 17.69
C GLN A 28 9.46 -6.56 16.93
N PRO A 29 8.88 -6.14 15.79
CA PRO A 29 9.56 -5.29 14.82
C PRO A 29 10.09 -4.01 15.45
N LYS A 30 11.33 -3.67 15.11
CA LYS A 30 12.04 -2.48 15.58
C LYS A 30 12.61 -1.69 14.41
N CYS A 31 12.67 -0.39 14.57
CA CYS A 31 13.31 0.52 13.63
C CYS A 31 14.40 1.35 14.31
N THR A 32 15.36 1.84 13.53
CA THR A 32 16.47 2.66 14.02
C THR A 32 17.10 3.45 12.87
N TYR A 33 17.97 4.39 13.22
CA TYR A 33 18.78 5.16 12.28
C TYR A 33 20.20 4.61 12.26
N ILE A 34 20.79 4.55 11.07
CA ILE A 34 22.20 4.16 10.86
C ILE A 34 22.93 5.39 10.35
N GLU A 35 23.92 5.86 11.09
CA GLU A 35 24.78 6.96 10.65
C GLU A 35 25.67 6.49 9.49
N LEU A 36 25.69 7.24 8.39
CA LEU A 36 26.42 6.89 7.16
C LEU A 36 27.93 7.03 7.30
N SER A 37 28.42 7.96 8.13
CA SER A 37 29.84 8.28 8.24
C SER A 37 30.66 7.12 8.82
N GLY A 38 30.13 6.47 9.86
CA GLY A 38 30.75 5.33 10.56
C GLY A 38 30.01 4.01 10.41
N PHE A 39 28.87 3.99 9.72
CA PHE A 39 27.95 2.84 9.63
C PHE A 39 27.57 2.28 11.00
N THR A 40 27.32 3.19 11.94
CA THR A 40 27.01 2.87 13.33
C THR A 40 25.52 3.02 13.61
N LEU A 41 24.97 2.05 14.35
CA LEU A 41 23.61 2.09 14.88
C LEU A 41 23.60 2.96 16.13
N ASP A 42 22.55 3.75 16.34
CA ASP A 42 22.25 4.32 17.66
C ASP A 42 21.53 3.24 18.50
N PRO A 43 22.19 2.63 19.50
CA PRO A 43 21.62 1.49 20.23
C PRO A 43 20.58 1.92 21.28
N VAL A 44 20.48 3.21 21.61
CA VAL A 44 19.55 3.73 22.63
C VAL A 44 18.22 4.14 21.99
N ALA A 45 18.17 4.31 20.67
CA ALA A 45 17.07 4.93 19.95
C ALA A 45 16.17 3.96 19.15
N PHE A 46 16.08 2.68 19.53
CA PHE A 46 15.18 1.75 18.84
C PHE A 46 13.71 2.18 18.96
N GLU A 47 13.12 2.53 17.83
CA GLU A 47 11.71 2.88 17.71
C GLU A 47 10.84 1.63 17.56
N ASP A 48 9.56 1.76 17.91
CA ASP A 48 8.57 0.74 17.60
C ASP A 48 8.40 0.59 16.07
N GLY A 49 8.49 -0.64 15.59
CA GLY A 49 8.37 -1.02 14.18
C GLY A 49 6.97 -1.48 13.78
N LYS A 50 6.00 -1.46 14.70
CA LYS A 50 4.61 -1.85 14.44
C LYS A 50 4.02 -1.05 13.27
N GLY A 51 3.53 -1.76 12.25
CA GLY A 51 2.99 -1.15 11.03
C GLY A 51 4.03 -0.53 10.09
N LYS A 52 5.31 -0.48 10.47
CA LYS A 52 6.45 -0.07 9.63
C LYS A 52 7.16 -1.25 9.00
N CYS A 53 7.21 -2.37 9.73
CA CYS A 53 7.87 -3.61 9.37
C CYS A 53 6.99 -4.81 9.81
N PRO A 54 6.95 -5.91 9.05
CA PRO A 54 6.20 -7.08 9.46
C PRO A 54 6.82 -7.76 10.69
N TYR A 55 5.97 -8.48 11.43
CA TYR A 55 6.38 -9.36 12.51
C TYR A 55 7.03 -10.64 11.95
N ASP A 56 6.38 -11.25 10.96
CA ASP A 56 6.81 -12.47 10.30
C ASP A 56 7.62 -12.13 9.03
N PRO A 57 8.84 -12.67 8.85
CA PRO A 57 9.68 -12.41 7.69
C PRO A 57 9.09 -12.91 6.35
N THR A 58 8.09 -13.78 6.39
CA THR A 58 7.42 -14.31 5.19
C THR A 58 6.29 -13.40 4.70
N LYS A 59 5.82 -12.45 5.53
CA LYS A 59 4.72 -11.55 5.15
C LYS A 59 5.19 -10.47 4.18
N GLY A 60 4.31 -10.17 3.22
CA GLY A 60 4.48 -9.08 2.26
C GLY A 60 4.64 -7.73 2.97
N HIS A 61 5.53 -6.90 2.43
CA HIS A 61 5.86 -5.59 2.98
C HIS A 61 6.38 -4.69 1.86
N THR A 62 6.03 -3.42 1.94
CA THR A 62 6.65 -2.36 1.16
C THR A 62 6.68 -1.08 1.97
N GLY A 63 7.60 -0.18 1.63
CA GLY A 63 7.57 1.16 2.15
C GLY A 63 8.50 2.09 1.38
N LEU A 64 8.31 3.39 1.60
CA LEU A 64 9.20 4.43 1.10
C LEU A 64 9.15 5.66 2.01
N ILE A 65 10.24 6.41 2.05
CA ILE A 65 10.33 7.71 2.71
C ILE A 65 10.18 8.82 1.66
N VAL A 66 9.26 9.75 1.90
CA VAL A 66 9.08 10.99 1.12
C VAL A 66 9.09 12.15 2.10
N ASP A 67 9.94 13.14 1.88
CA ASP A 67 10.02 14.36 2.70
C ASP A 67 10.10 14.11 4.22
N GLY A 68 10.80 13.05 4.60
CA GLY A 68 11.00 12.67 6.01
C GLY A 68 9.83 11.90 6.64
N GLU A 69 8.77 11.61 5.88
CA GLU A 69 7.65 10.77 6.29
C GLU A 69 7.77 9.36 5.69
N LEU A 70 7.57 8.34 6.51
CA LEU A 70 7.53 6.94 6.08
C LEU A 70 6.11 6.54 5.71
N TYR A 71 5.95 6.07 4.48
CA TYR A 71 4.76 5.42 3.97
C TYR A 71 5.03 3.92 3.88
N SER A 72 4.36 3.12 4.71
CA SER A 72 4.56 1.66 4.77
C SER A 72 3.25 0.92 4.59
N ALA A 73 3.32 -0.28 4.03
CA ALA A 73 2.19 -1.19 3.94
C ALA A 73 2.62 -2.59 4.40
N THR A 74 1.99 -3.07 5.46
CA THR A 74 2.32 -4.34 6.14
C THR A 74 1.21 -4.72 7.13
N PHE A 75 1.53 -5.44 8.19
CA PHE A 75 0.59 -5.89 9.21
C PHE A 75 0.84 -5.21 10.55
N ASN A 76 -0.25 -4.86 11.24
CA ASN A 76 -0.25 -4.15 12.50
C ASN A 76 -0.23 -5.09 13.73
N ASN A 77 -0.38 -6.39 13.55
CA ASN A 77 -0.41 -7.35 14.64
C ASN A 77 0.51 -8.56 14.39
N PHE A 78 0.84 -9.26 15.49
CA PHE A 78 1.72 -10.44 15.46
C PHE A 78 1.18 -11.56 14.56
N LEU A 79 -0.15 -11.76 14.54
CA LEU A 79 -0.79 -12.81 13.77
C LEU A 79 -0.76 -12.56 12.25
N GLY A 80 -0.44 -11.34 11.81
CA GLY A 80 -0.46 -10.98 10.39
C GLY A 80 -1.87 -11.01 9.79
N THR A 81 -2.87 -10.63 10.58
CA THR A 81 -4.30 -10.59 10.18
C THR A 81 -4.85 -9.16 10.10
N GLU A 82 -4.13 -8.18 10.63
CA GLU A 82 -4.50 -6.76 10.55
C GLU A 82 -3.63 -6.05 9.50
N PRO A 83 -3.98 -6.08 8.20
CA PRO A 83 -3.25 -5.33 7.20
C PRO A 83 -3.44 -3.83 7.42
N VAL A 84 -2.40 -3.06 7.12
CA VAL A 84 -2.39 -1.61 7.33
C VAL A 84 -1.52 -0.94 6.28
N ILE A 85 -2.03 0.16 5.72
CA ILE A 85 -1.19 1.19 5.09
C ILE A 85 -1.06 2.31 6.12
N LEU A 86 0.18 2.65 6.48
CA LEU A 86 0.54 3.56 7.56
C LEU A 86 1.43 4.68 7.00
N ARG A 87 1.10 5.93 7.36
CA ARG A 87 2.02 7.06 7.34
C ARG A 87 2.51 7.34 8.76
N ASN A 88 3.82 7.33 8.95
CA ASN A 88 4.49 7.62 10.21
C ASN A 88 5.73 8.47 9.95
N LEU A 89 6.50 8.80 10.99
CA LEU A 89 7.58 9.78 10.98
C LEU A 89 7.10 11.17 10.55
N GLY A 90 8.02 12.14 10.58
CA GLY A 90 7.72 13.52 10.24
C GLY A 90 6.98 14.29 11.34
N PRO A 91 6.58 15.53 11.04
CA PRO A 91 5.98 16.44 12.02
C PRO A 91 4.49 16.16 12.26
N HIS A 92 3.83 15.41 11.37
CA HIS A 92 2.41 15.14 11.44
C HIS A 92 2.09 13.92 12.29
N TYR A 93 0.85 13.84 12.74
CA TYR A 93 0.37 12.67 13.45
C TYR A 93 0.32 11.46 12.50
N SER A 94 0.52 10.27 13.06
CA SER A 94 0.50 9.04 12.26
C SER A 94 -0.90 8.72 11.77
N MET A 95 -1.02 8.39 10.49
CA MET A 95 -2.29 8.04 9.84
C MET A 95 -2.24 6.60 9.38
N LYS A 96 -3.37 5.90 9.48
CA LYS A 96 -3.49 4.52 9.03
C LYS A 96 -4.85 4.25 8.41
N THR A 97 -4.91 3.27 7.53
CA THR A 97 -6.17 2.76 7.00
C THR A 97 -7.06 2.18 8.10
N GLU A 98 -8.37 2.18 7.85
CA GLU A 98 -9.34 1.49 8.70
C GLU A 98 -9.21 -0.03 8.57
N TYR A 99 -9.52 -0.75 9.64
CA TYR A 99 -9.50 -2.22 9.66
C TYR A 99 -10.85 -2.77 9.17
N LEU A 100 -11.07 -2.66 7.86
CA LEU A 100 -12.25 -3.15 7.16
C LEU A 100 -11.84 -3.92 5.91
N THR A 101 -12.54 -5.03 5.64
CA THR A 101 -12.30 -5.86 4.44
C THR A 101 -12.63 -5.16 3.13
N SER A 102 -13.41 -4.07 3.18
CA SER A 102 -13.64 -3.20 2.03
C SER A 102 -12.43 -2.32 1.66
N TRP A 103 -11.48 -2.15 2.58
CA TRP A 103 -10.24 -1.41 2.35
C TRP A 103 -9.10 -2.34 1.94
N LEU A 104 -8.88 -3.40 2.72
CA LEU A 104 -7.81 -4.37 2.54
C LEU A 104 -8.29 -5.75 2.99
N ASN A 105 -8.26 -6.74 2.09
CA ASN A 105 -8.72 -8.09 2.41
C ASN A 105 -7.63 -9.15 2.19
N GLU A 106 -6.93 -9.49 3.27
CA GLU A 106 -5.78 -10.41 3.24
C GLU A 106 -4.73 -10.03 2.15
N PRO A 107 -4.24 -8.78 2.13
CA PRO A 107 -3.37 -8.35 1.06
C PRO A 107 -1.96 -8.94 1.17
N HIS A 108 -1.35 -9.22 0.02
CA HIS A 108 0.07 -9.45 -0.12
C HIS A 108 0.73 -8.20 -0.71
N PHE A 109 1.33 -7.37 0.15
CA PHE A 109 2.01 -6.15 -0.26
C PHE A 109 3.33 -6.44 -0.97
N VAL A 110 3.55 -5.76 -2.09
CA VAL A 110 4.72 -6.03 -2.93
C VAL A 110 5.56 -4.78 -3.17
N ALA A 111 4.93 -3.63 -3.36
CA ALA A 111 5.63 -2.46 -3.88
C ALA A 111 4.93 -1.13 -3.54
N SER A 112 5.71 -0.06 -3.44
CA SER A 112 5.20 1.30 -3.32
C SER A 112 6.01 2.28 -4.17
N ALA A 113 5.38 3.34 -4.66
CA ALA A 113 6.02 4.36 -5.49
C ALA A 113 5.49 5.75 -5.19
N PHE A 114 6.39 6.73 -5.14
CA PHE A 114 6.03 8.15 -5.10
C PHE A 114 5.87 8.68 -6.52
N VAL A 115 4.77 9.38 -6.79
CA VAL A 115 4.50 10.02 -8.07
C VAL A 115 4.20 11.49 -7.82
N PRO A 116 5.06 12.41 -8.29
CA PRO A 116 4.76 13.83 -8.26
C PRO A 116 3.64 14.12 -9.25
N GLU A 117 2.49 14.54 -8.73
CA GLU A 117 1.31 14.88 -9.53
C GLU A 117 1.06 16.38 -9.59
N SER A 118 1.67 17.13 -8.68
CA SER A 118 1.64 18.58 -8.58
C SER A 118 2.33 19.27 -9.77
N ALA A 119 1.77 19.15 -10.97
CA ALA A 119 2.12 20.00 -12.10
C ALA A 119 1.54 21.41 -11.88
N GLY A 120 2.12 22.16 -10.94
CA GLY A 120 1.80 23.58 -10.70
C GLY A 120 1.40 23.98 -9.27
N SER A 121 1.34 23.06 -8.29
CA SER A 121 1.22 23.44 -6.88
C SER A 121 2.62 23.66 -6.28
N GLY A 122 2.83 24.79 -5.59
CA GLY A 122 4.13 25.09 -4.96
C GLY A 122 4.41 24.23 -3.71
N SER A 123 3.38 23.55 -3.18
CA SER A 123 3.40 22.74 -1.97
C SER A 123 3.62 21.25 -2.21
N GLY A 124 3.30 20.71 -3.40
CA GLY A 124 3.40 19.27 -3.67
C GLY A 124 2.47 18.40 -2.80
N ASP A 125 1.39 19.00 -2.30
CA ASP A 125 0.32 18.36 -1.52
C ASP A 125 -0.49 17.36 -2.34
N ASP A 126 -0.69 17.66 -3.62
CA ASP A 126 -1.40 16.82 -4.58
C ASP A 126 -0.61 15.57 -5.00
N ASP A 127 0.68 15.49 -4.66
CA ASP A 127 1.51 14.33 -4.95
C ASP A 127 0.95 13.08 -4.27
N LYS A 128 1.10 11.93 -4.93
CA LYS A 128 0.50 10.69 -4.48
C LYS A 128 1.54 9.61 -4.22
N VAL A 129 1.29 8.81 -3.20
CA VAL A 129 1.99 7.55 -2.93
C VAL A 129 1.09 6.41 -3.37
N TYR A 130 1.62 5.57 -4.25
CA TYR A 130 0.94 4.40 -4.79
C TYR A 130 1.42 3.13 -4.09
N PHE A 131 0.50 2.22 -3.79
CA PHE A 131 0.78 0.91 -3.21
C PHE A 131 0.27 -0.19 -4.12
N PHE A 132 1.08 -1.22 -4.31
CA PHE A 132 0.81 -2.36 -5.17
C PHE A 132 0.79 -3.63 -4.32
N PHE A 133 -0.31 -4.35 -4.43
CA PHE A 133 -0.56 -5.56 -3.66
C PHE A 133 -1.55 -6.43 -4.41
N SER A 134 -1.56 -7.71 -4.09
CA SER A 134 -2.70 -8.58 -4.39
C SER A 134 -3.55 -8.77 -3.16
N GLU A 135 -4.83 -9.06 -3.33
CA GLU A 135 -5.75 -9.33 -2.22
C GLU A 135 -6.86 -10.28 -2.64
N ARG A 136 -7.59 -10.81 -1.66
CA ARG A 136 -8.79 -11.61 -1.90
C ARG A 136 -9.94 -10.68 -2.28
N ALA A 137 -10.45 -10.82 -3.50
CA ALA A 137 -11.52 -9.97 -4.00
C ALA A 137 -12.85 -10.25 -3.30
N VAL A 138 -13.49 -9.20 -2.78
CA VAL A 138 -14.81 -9.26 -2.14
C VAL A 138 -15.95 -9.01 -3.13
N GLU A 139 -15.63 -8.53 -4.33
CA GLU A 139 -16.63 -8.13 -5.33
C GLU A 139 -17.08 -9.22 -6.29
N TYR A 140 -16.36 -10.35 -6.36
CA TYR A 140 -16.63 -11.40 -7.30
C TYR A 140 -17.43 -12.50 -6.62
N ASP A 141 -18.64 -12.71 -7.11
CA ASP A 141 -19.50 -13.84 -6.75
C ASP A 141 -19.13 -15.03 -7.65
N CYS A 142 -17.96 -15.61 -7.39
CA CYS A 142 -17.41 -16.75 -8.13
C CYS A 142 -17.45 -18.01 -7.26
N TYR A 143 -17.50 -19.19 -7.91
CA TYR A 143 -17.48 -20.49 -7.22
C TYR A 143 -16.16 -20.74 -6.45
N ALA A 144 -15.10 -20.01 -6.77
CA ALA A 144 -13.81 -20.08 -6.11
C ALA A 144 -13.32 -18.69 -5.71
N GLU A 145 -12.59 -18.62 -4.60
CA GLU A 145 -11.98 -17.40 -4.09
C GLU A 145 -11.00 -16.83 -5.12
N GLN A 146 -11.13 -15.54 -5.39
CA GLN A 146 -10.34 -14.85 -6.41
C GLN A 146 -9.29 -13.96 -5.76
N VAL A 147 -8.03 -14.12 -6.17
CA VAL A 147 -6.95 -13.19 -5.82
C VAL A 147 -6.76 -12.22 -6.98
N VAL A 148 -6.75 -10.92 -6.69
CA VAL A 148 -6.62 -9.86 -7.70
C VAL A 148 -5.50 -8.92 -7.38
N ALA A 149 -4.79 -8.46 -8.41
CA ALA A 149 -3.84 -7.36 -8.29
C ALA A 149 -4.58 -6.02 -8.14
N ARG A 150 -4.09 -5.18 -7.23
CA ARG A 150 -4.64 -3.87 -6.89
C ARG A 150 -3.55 -2.80 -6.93
N VAL A 151 -4.01 -1.57 -7.16
CA VAL A 151 -3.26 -0.36 -6.90
C VAL A 151 -4.10 0.54 -6.00
N ALA A 152 -3.54 0.97 -4.87
CA ALA A 152 -4.10 2.00 -4.02
C ALA A 152 -3.27 3.29 -4.14
N ARG A 153 -3.88 4.44 -3.88
CA ARG A 153 -3.18 5.73 -3.83
C ARG A 153 -3.57 6.52 -2.57
N VAL A 154 -2.62 7.24 -2.02
CA VAL A 154 -2.79 8.12 -0.87
C VAL A 154 -2.20 9.49 -1.20
N CYS A 155 -2.86 10.57 -0.81
CA CYS A 155 -2.35 11.94 -0.99
C CYS A 155 -1.23 12.20 0.02
N LYS A 156 -0.12 12.78 -0.43
CA LYS A 156 0.98 13.18 0.46
C LYS A 156 0.48 14.19 1.50
N GLY A 157 -0.34 15.14 1.06
CA GLY A 157 -0.97 16.15 1.91
C GLY A 157 -2.20 15.68 2.70
N ASP A 158 -2.52 14.37 2.72
CA ASP A 158 -3.67 13.89 3.51
C ASP A 158 -3.41 14.16 5.00
N MET A 159 -4.43 14.68 5.69
CA MET A 159 -4.39 15.03 7.11
C MET A 159 -5.60 14.46 7.85
N GLY A 160 -6.26 13.44 7.30
CA GLY A 160 -7.41 12.77 7.89
C GLY A 160 -8.65 13.65 8.06
N GLY A 161 -9.75 13.04 8.51
CA GLY A 161 -11.01 13.75 8.77
C GLY A 161 -11.13 14.31 10.19
N THR A 162 -11.75 15.48 10.35
CA THR A 162 -12.07 16.08 11.67
C THR A 162 -13.17 15.31 12.39
N GLN A 163 -12.97 15.01 13.68
CA GLN A 163 -13.95 14.34 14.55
C GLN A 163 -15.24 15.16 14.70
N THR A 164 -16.29 14.79 13.94
CA THR A 164 -17.75 14.98 14.14
C THR A 164 -18.50 14.79 12.82
N VAL A 165 -17.80 14.86 11.70
CA VAL A 165 -18.22 14.32 10.41
C VAL A 165 -17.02 13.54 9.90
N PRO A 166 -17.02 12.20 9.89
CA PRO A 166 -15.97 11.45 9.24
C PRO A 166 -16.14 11.62 7.73
N THR A 167 -15.88 12.82 7.19
CA THR A 167 -15.29 12.94 5.86
C THR A 167 -13.83 12.55 6.01
N VAL A 168 -13.61 11.26 6.30
CA VAL A 168 -12.51 10.55 5.67
C VAL A 168 -12.73 10.84 4.20
N THR A 169 -11.84 11.58 3.56
CA THR A 169 -11.76 11.60 2.11
C THR A 169 -11.50 10.17 1.73
N GLN A 170 -12.59 9.44 1.53
CA GLN A 170 -12.60 8.12 0.96
C GLN A 170 -11.76 8.31 -0.30
N CYS A 171 -10.65 7.60 -0.40
CA CYS A 171 -10.04 7.34 -1.69
C CYS A 171 -10.51 5.92 -2.00
N PRO A 172 -11.79 5.70 -2.37
CA PRO A 172 -12.22 4.35 -2.72
C PRO A 172 -11.35 3.97 -3.91
N CYS A 173 -10.62 2.87 -3.80
CA CYS A 173 -9.89 2.32 -4.93
C CYS A 173 -10.88 2.04 -6.06
N PRO A 174 -10.83 2.74 -7.21
CA PRO A 174 -11.76 2.46 -8.29
C PRO A 174 -11.25 1.21 -8.99
N HIS A 175 -12.07 0.18 -8.95
CA HIS A 175 -11.84 -1.01 -9.74
C HIS A 175 -12.12 -0.70 -11.20
N THR A 176 -11.15 -0.98 -12.07
CA THR A 176 -11.33 -0.95 -13.52
C THR A 176 -12.27 -2.07 -13.95
N GLY A 177 -13.51 -1.70 -14.27
CA GLY A 177 -14.39 -2.49 -15.14
C GLY A 177 -14.17 -2.06 -16.60
N GLY A 178 -13.42 -2.87 -17.35
CA GLY A 178 -13.22 -2.69 -18.79
C GLY A 178 -12.10 -3.61 -19.31
N HIS A 179 -12.48 -4.74 -19.89
CA HIS A 179 -11.66 -5.92 -20.25
C HIS A 179 -11.27 -6.78 -19.04
N GLY A 180 -12.19 -7.63 -18.62
CA GLY A 180 -11.91 -8.70 -17.68
C GLY A 180 -10.94 -9.69 -18.30
N TRP A 181 -9.71 -9.70 -17.80
CA TRP A 181 -8.92 -10.92 -17.78
C TRP A 181 -8.99 -11.44 -16.35
N HIS A 182 -9.90 -12.38 -16.15
CA HIS A 182 -9.95 -13.21 -14.95
C HIS A 182 -8.61 -13.94 -14.83
N THR A 183 -7.89 -13.72 -13.74
CA THR A 183 -6.73 -14.53 -13.40
C THR A 183 -7.05 -15.24 -12.08
N ASP A 184 -7.63 -16.43 -12.22
CA ASP A 184 -7.81 -17.37 -11.12
C ASP A 184 -6.47 -17.71 -10.44
N SER A 185 -6.52 -17.76 -9.11
CA SER A 185 -5.67 -18.51 -8.18
C SER A 185 -4.12 -18.37 -8.17
N ALA A 186 -3.68 -18.01 -6.95
CA ALA A 186 -2.60 -18.58 -6.12
C ALA A 186 -1.18 -17.96 -6.08
N ASP A 187 -0.62 -18.14 -4.86
CA ASP A 187 0.61 -17.67 -4.22
C ASP A 187 1.82 -17.26 -5.09
N GLY A 188 2.43 -16.15 -4.70
CA GLY A 188 3.81 -15.82 -5.11
C GLY A 188 3.96 -14.63 -6.07
N ASP A 189 3.27 -13.51 -5.81
CA ASP A 189 3.47 -12.30 -6.61
C ASP A 189 4.83 -11.66 -6.33
N THR A 190 5.74 -11.75 -7.30
CA THR A 190 6.93 -10.88 -7.38
C THR A 190 6.63 -9.74 -8.34
N VAL A 191 6.40 -8.54 -7.79
CA VAL A 191 6.30 -7.28 -8.54
C VAL A 191 7.65 -6.58 -8.44
N SER A 192 8.32 -6.40 -9.57
CA SER A 192 9.57 -5.63 -9.64
C SER A 192 9.28 -4.24 -10.20
N LEU A 193 9.69 -3.21 -9.47
CA LEU A 193 9.48 -1.80 -9.82
C LEU A 193 10.67 -1.24 -10.59
N SER A 194 10.40 -0.51 -11.66
CA SER A 194 11.36 0.42 -12.27
C SER A 194 10.74 1.82 -12.34
N PRO A 195 11.13 2.74 -11.43
CA PRO A 195 10.51 4.07 -11.31
C PRO A 195 10.63 4.96 -12.56
N HIS A 196 11.59 4.67 -13.45
CA HIS A 196 11.95 5.61 -14.51
C HIS A 196 11.08 5.55 -15.79
N ARG A 197 10.14 4.60 -15.93
CA ARG A 197 9.35 4.46 -17.18
C ARG A 197 7.88 4.02 -17.04
N GLY A 198 7.33 4.01 -15.83
CA GLY A 198 5.97 3.49 -15.60
C GLY A 198 5.82 2.05 -16.11
N THR A 199 6.86 1.24 -15.93
CA THR A 199 6.87 -0.18 -16.27
C THR A 199 6.69 -0.98 -15.00
N TRP A 200 5.57 -1.70 -14.94
CA TRP A 200 5.26 -2.65 -13.89
C TRP A 200 5.54 -4.05 -14.45
N VAL A 201 5.84 -5.01 -13.59
CA VAL A 201 6.07 -6.41 -13.94
C VAL A 201 5.32 -7.22 -12.90
N ALA A 202 4.28 -7.95 -13.29
CA ALA A 202 3.50 -8.79 -12.38
C ALA A 202 3.70 -10.26 -12.75
N ARG A 203 4.42 -11.01 -11.92
CA ARG A 203 4.67 -12.44 -12.13
C ARG A 203 3.52 -13.26 -11.53
N ARG A 204 2.79 -14.00 -12.39
CA ARG A 204 1.83 -15.05 -11.96
C ARG A 204 2.56 -16.37 -11.73
N GLN A 205 2.12 -17.16 -10.75
CA GLN A 205 2.43 -18.57 -10.61
C GLN A 205 1.11 -19.32 -10.42
N GLY A 206 0.63 -20.01 -11.47
CA GLY A 206 -0.59 -20.83 -11.41
C GLY A 206 -0.29 -22.31 -11.13
N ASP A 207 -1.33 -23.15 -11.22
CA ASP A 207 -1.23 -24.63 -11.16
C ASP A 207 -0.34 -25.22 -12.29
N VAL A 208 -0.14 -24.41 -13.33
CA VAL A 208 0.93 -24.55 -14.33
C VAL A 208 1.86 -23.35 -14.12
N ASP A 209 3.17 -23.57 -14.02
CA ASP A 209 4.18 -22.52 -13.78
C ASP A 209 4.27 -21.52 -14.96
N VAL A 210 3.24 -20.67 -15.10
CA VAL A 210 3.10 -19.68 -16.16
C VAL A 210 3.14 -18.28 -15.56
N SER A 211 4.09 -17.49 -16.02
CA SER A 211 4.28 -16.09 -15.63
C SER A 211 4.02 -15.15 -16.80
N ALA A 212 3.49 -13.97 -16.51
CA ALA A 212 3.29 -12.88 -17.47
C ALA A 212 4.08 -11.63 -17.04
N ILE A 213 4.16 -10.62 -17.91
CA ILE A 213 4.73 -9.31 -17.61
C ILE A 213 3.80 -8.25 -18.20
N CYS A 214 3.26 -7.36 -17.36
CA CYS A 214 2.26 -6.36 -17.76
C CYS A 214 2.73 -4.94 -17.45
N ARG A 215 2.78 -4.07 -18.47
CA ARG A 215 3.07 -2.65 -18.34
C ARG A 215 1.78 -1.83 -18.32
N TYR A 216 1.72 -0.80 -17.47
CA TYR A 216 0.58 0.11 -17.31
C TYR A 216 1.08 1.56 -17.27
N HIS A 217 0.45 2.46 -18.01
CA HIS A 217 0.88 3.85 -17.96
C HIS A 217 0.26 4.56 -16.74
N ILE A 218 1.01 5.43 -16.06
CA ILE A 218 0.49 6.14 -14.87
C ILE A 218 -0.77 6.96 -15.19
N LEU A 219 -0.88 7.51 -16.40
CA LEU A 219 -2.09 8.22 -16.85
C LEU A 219 -3.34 7.30 -16.92
N GLU A 220 -3.16 6.03 -17.27
CA GLU A 220 -4.28 5.06 -17.30
C GLU A 220 -4.74 4.72 -15.88
N VAL A 221 -3.78 4.58 -14.95
CA VAL A 221 -4.06 4.39 -13.53
C VAL A 221 -4.83 5.60 -12.98
N LYS A 222 -4.39 6.83 -13.26
CA LYS A 222 -5.09 8.06 -12.86
C LYS A 222 -6.50 8.13 -13.43
N LYS A 223 -6.67 7.81 -14.72
CA LYS A 223 -7.99 7.76 -15.36
C LYS A 223 -8.92 6.76 -14.70
N ALA A 224 -8.41 5.63 -14.21
CA ALA A 224 -9.19 4.69 -13.41
C ALA A 224 -9.64 5.34 -12.10
N PHE A 225 -8.75 6.05 -11.41
CA PHE A 225 -9.09 6.77 -10.17
C PHE A 225 -10.13 7.89 -10.38
N GLU A 226 -10.15 8.49 -11.57
CA GLU A 226 -11.16 9.48 -12.01
C GLU A 226 -12.46 8.82 -12.53
N GLY A 227 -12.49 7.49 -12.62
CA GLY A 227 -13.64 6.70 -13.05
C GLY A 227 -14.73 6.59 -11.98
N PRO A 228 -15.79 5.79 -12.23
CA PRO A 228 -16.85 5.60 -11.25
C PRO A 228 -16.39 4.79 -10.03
N TYR A 229 -16.95 5.08 -8.86
CA TYR A 229 -16.75 4.26 -7.66
C TYR A 229 -17.59 2.98 -7.71
N LYS A 230 -17.20 2.00 -6.90
CA LYS A 230 -18.00 0.80 -6.61
C LYS A 230 -18.81 1.00 -5.33
N GLU A 231 -20.00 0.40 -5.30
CA GLU A 231 -20.90 0.40 -4.16
C GLU A 231 -21.49 -1.00 -3.96
N TYR A 232 -21.58 -1.45 -2.71
CA TYR A 232 -22.29 -2.67 -2.37
C TYR A 232 -23.79 -2.40 -2.31
N ARG A 233 -24.55 -3.02 -3.20
CA ARG A 233 -26.02 -2.86 -3.23
C ARG A 233 -26.65 -3.95 -2.39
N GLU A 234 -27.04 -3.61 -1.17
CA GLU A 234 -27.65 -4.57 -0.22
C GLU A 234 -28.86 -5.30 -0.80
N GLN A 235 -29.73 -4.61 -1.54
CA GLN A 235 -30.93 -5.22 -2.15
C GLN A 235 -30.59 -6.32 -3.15
N ALA A 236 -29.49 -6.16 -3.88
CA ALA A 236 -29.02 -7.12 -4.88
C ALA A 236 -27.99 -8.10 -4.31
N GLN A 237 -27.52 -7.88 -3.07
CA GLN A 237 -26.36 -8.54 -2.45
C GLN A 237 -25.15 -8.61 -3.39
N LYS A 238 -24.94 -7.53 -4.17
CA LYS A 238 -23.94 -7.49 -5.23
C LYS A 238 -23.26 -6.14 -5.31
N TRP A 239 -21.99 -6.16 -5.68
CA TRP A 239 -21.24 -4.97 -5.99
C TRP A 239 -21.68 -4.42 -7.35
N GLY A 240 -21.94 -3.12 -7.38
CA GLY A 240 -22.34 -2.40 -8.57
C GLY A 240 -21.51 -1.13 -8.77
N ARG A 241 -21.69 -0.53 -9.93
CA ARG A 241 -21.19 0.83 -10.19
C ARG A 241 -22.03 1.82 -9.38
N TYR A 242 -21.37 2.72 -8.65
CA TYR A 242 -22.03 3.87 -8.03
C TYR A 242 -22.60 4.79 -9.11
N SER A 243 -23.89 5.11 -9.00
CA SER A 243 -24.62 5.93 -9.96
C SER A 243 -25.18 7.22 -9.37
N GLY A 244 -24.89 7.50 -8.10
CA GLY A 244 -25.28 8.75 -7.45
C GLY A 244 -24.37 9.92 -7.82
N GLU A 245 -24.66 11.08 -7.25
CA GLU A 245 -23.86 12.29 -7.41
C GLU A 245 -22.56 12.17 -6.60
N VAL A 246 -21.42 12.38 -7.27
CA VAL A 246 -20.11 12.34 -6.60
C VAL A 246 -19.91 13.65 -5.83
N PRO A 247 -19.59 13.61 -4.52
CA PRO A 247 -19.37 14.82 -3.72
C PRO A 247 -18.25 15.71 -4.28
N SER A 248 -18.35 17.01 -3.98
CA SER A 248 -17.31 18.00 -4.28
C SER A 248 -16.77 18.60 -2.97
N PRO A 249 -15.44 18.60 -2.72
CA PRO A 249 -14.38 18.07 -3.58
C PRO A 249 -14.47 16.55 -3.76
N ARG A 250 -13.97 16.06 -4.89
CA ARG A 250 -14.04 14.65 -5.25
C ARG A 250 -13.28 13.80 -4.22
N PRO A 251 -13.87 12.71 -3.70
CA PRO A 251 -13.18 11.83 -2.76
C PRO A 251 -11.88 11.26 -3.33
N GLY A 252 -10.76 11.50 -2.64
CA GLY A 252 -9.42 11.05 -3.05
C GLY A 252 -8.76 11.93 -4.12
N ALA A 253 -9.27 13.14 -4.36
CA ALA A 253 -8.59 14.19 -5.12
C ALA A 253 -7.35 14.70 -4.37
#